data_AF-A0A671RM40-F1
#
_entry.id   AF-A0A671RM40-F1
#
_cell.length_a   1.000
_cell.length_b   1.000
_cell.length_c   1.000
_cell.angle_alpha   90.00
_cell.angle_beta   90.00
_cell.angle_gamma   90.00
#
_symmetry.space_group_name_H-M   'P 1'
#
loop_
_entity.id
_entity.type
_entity.pdbx_description
1 polymer ?
#
loop_
_entity_poly.entity_id
_entity_poly.type
_entity_poly.pdbx_seq_one_letter_code
_entity_poly.pdbx_strand_id
1 'polypeptide(L)'
;MHVCSAIKAAVLIQRWYRQYAARMEMRRRYTWNIFQSMEYADLQDQIKVRNAFSTLFLTNARQQTNIFKNEKLKDSNWERYFSYTNIDVPDIYSGPRLTFPLDMDQAADLVEAFKNKRVGAP
;
A
#
# COMPACT_ATOMS: atom_id res chain seq x y z
N MET A 1 -61.70 -5.78 -45.70
CA MET A 1 -60.51 -6.43 -45.12
C MET A 1 -59.19 -5.66 -45.31
N HIS A 2 -59.04 -4.76 -46.30
CA HIS A 2 -57.77 -4.04 -46.55
C HIS A 2 -57.40 -2.94 -45.52
N VAL A 3 -58.39 -2.31 -44.88
CA VAL A 3 -58.16 -1.22 -43.91
C VAL A 3 -57.41 -1.70 -42.66
N CYS A 4 -57.70 -2.90 -42.15
CA CYS A 4 -56.97 -3.47 -41.00
C CYS A 4 -55.51 -3.80 -41.32
N SER A 5 -55.18 -4.15 -42.58
CA SER A 5 -53.80 -4.37 -43.00
C SER A 5 -53.02 -3.06 -43.04
N ALA A 6 -53.63 -2.00 -43.59
CA ALA A 6 -53.04 -0.66 -43.62
C ALA A 6 -52.77 -0.08 -42.22
N ILE A 7 -53.71 -0.26 -41.27
CA ILE A 7 -53.53 0.20 -39.88
C ILE A 7 -52.36 -0.54 -39.20
N LYS A 8 -52.25 -1.86 -39.38
CA LYS A 8 -51.13 -2.66 -38.83
C LYS A 8 -49.78 -2.22 -39.40
N ALA A 9 -49.72 -1.98 -40.71
CA ALA A 9 -48.51 -1.47 -41.36
C ALA A 9 -48.13 -0.07 -40.85
N ALA A 10 -49.10 0.83 -40.69
CA ALA A 10 -48.86 2.18 -40.16
C ALA A 10 -48.30 2.14 -38.73
N VAL A 11 -48.83 1.28 -37.86
CA VAL A 11 -48.32 1.11 -36.49
C VAL A 11 -46.89 0.59 -36.47
N LEU A 12 -46.54 -0.34 -37.37
CA LEU A 12 -45.17 -0.84 -37.51
C LEU A 12 -44.20 0.27 -37.93
N ILE A 13 -44.57 1.07 -38.93
CA ILE A 13 -43.77 2.21 -39.40
C ILE A 13 -43.59 3.24 -38.29
N GLN A 14 -44.66 3.59 -37.57
CA GLN A 14 -44.61 4.53 -36.46
C GLN A 14 -43.74 4.03 -35.31
N ARG A 15 -43.84 2.74 -34.98
CA ARG A 15 -43.01 2.12 -33.93
C ARG A 15 -41.54 2.13 -34.32
N TRP A 16 -41.23 1.77 -35.56
CA TRP A 16 -39.87 1.82 -36.10
C TRP A 16 -39.29 3.24 -36.05
N TYR A 17 -40.07 4.23 -36.48
CA TYR A 17 -39.65 5.63 -36.47
C TYR A 17 -39.36 6.14 -35.05
N ARG A 18 -40.24 5.85 -34.07
CA ARG A 18 -40.02 6.25 -32.67
C ARG A 18 -38.74 5.63 -32.09
N GLN A 19 -38.46 4.37 -32.38
CA GLN A 19 -37.21 3.73 -31.95
C GLN A 19 -35.99 4.33 -32.64
N TYR A 20 -36.08 4.61 -33.94
CA TYR A 20 -35.00 5.23 -34.69
C TYR A 20 -34.68 6.64 -34.18
N ALA A 21 -35.70 7.47 -33.95
CA ALA A 21 -35.56 8.81 -33.39
C ALA A 21 -34.93 8.77 -31.98
N ALA A 22 -35.36 7.84 -31.13
CA ALA A 22 -34.75 7.65 -29.81
C ALA A 22 -33.26 7.28 -29.91
N ARG A 23 -32.89 6.36 -30.83
CA ARG A 23 -31.48 6.02 -31.05
C ARG A 23 -30.66 7.20 -31.57
N MET A 24 -31.20 8.00 -32.47
CA MET A 24 -30.51 9.19 -33.00
C MET A 24 -30.29 10.24 -31.92
N GLU A 25 -31.29 10.48 -31.07
CA GLU A 25 -31.15 11.44 -29.97
C GLU A 25 -30.19 10.93 -28.88
N MET A 26 -30.20 9.63 -28.60
CA MET A 26 -29.19 8.99 -27.74
C MET A 26 -27.79 9.22 -28.33
N ARG A 27 -27.56 8.88 -29.60
CA ARG A 27 -26.26 9.10 -30.27
C ARG A 27 -25.82 10.55 -30.17
N ARG A 28 -26.71 11.52 -30.44
CA ARG A 28 -26.42 12.95 -30.31
C ARG A 28 -25.94 13.34 -28.91
N ARG A 29 -26.56 12.80 -27.86
CA ARG A 29 -26.18 13.06 -26.46
C ARG A 29 -24.89 12.35 -26.05
N TYR A 30 -24.62 11.16 -26.59
CA TYR A 30 -23.43 10.38 -26.26
C TYR A 30 -22.19 10.78 -27.04
N THR A 31 -22.29 11.47 -28.18
CA THR A 31 -21.12 11.93 -28.94
C THR A 31 -20.19 12.78 -28.07
N TRP A 32 -20.73 13.77 -27.36
CA TRP A 32 -19.92 14.59 -26.44
C TRP A 32 -19.32 13.77 -25.30
N ASN A 33 -20.10 12.83 -24.74
CA ASN A 33 -19.62 11.96 -23.66
C ASN A 33 -18.45 11.07 -24.11
N ILE A 34 -18.47 10.57 -25.34
CA ILE A 34 -17.37 9.78 -25.93
C ILE A 34 -16.12 10.63 -26.14
N PHE A 35 -16.26 11.83 -26.70
CA PHE A 35 -15.11 12.73 -26.87
C PHE A 35 -14.51 13.16 -25.53
N GLN A 36 -15.37 13.50 -24.57
CA GLN A 36 -14.94 13.83 -23.22
C GLN A 36 -14.30 12.64 -22.51
N SER A 37 -14.83 11.43 -22.61
CA SER A 37 -14.20 10.27 -21.97
C SER A 37 -12.84 9.93 -22.57
N MET A 38 -12.65 10.15 -23.88
CA MET A 38 -11.37 9.95 -24.55
C MET A 38 -10.35 11.04 -24.18
N GLU A 39 -10.75 12.32 -24.21
CA GLU A 39 -9.87 13.45 -23.91
C GLU A 39 -9.42 13.47 -22.43
N TYR A 40 -10.32 13.08 -21.53
CA TYR A 40 -10.06 13.11 -20.09
C TYR A 40 -9.65 11.76 -19.49
N ALA A 41 -9.43 10.72 -20.31
CA ALA A 41 -8.98 9.40 -19.85
C ALA A 41 -7.67 9.49 -19.04
N ASP A 42 -6.68 10.20 -19.57
CA ASP A 42 -5.37 10.35 -18.92
C ASP A 42 -5.45 11.15 -17.61
N LEU A 43 -6.29 12.19 -17.58
CA LEU A 43 -6.54 12.98 -16.37
C LEU A 43 -7.24 12.14 -15.30
N GLN A 44 -8.17 11.28 -15.70
CA GLN A 44 -8.89 10.39 -14.79
C GLN A 44 -7.96 9.34 -14.17
N ASP A 45 -7.00 8.82 -14.92
CA ASP A 45 -6.05 7.84 -14.41
C ASP A 45 -5.05 8.46 -13.43
N GLN A 46 -4.56 9.68 -13.70
CA GLN A 46 -3.75 10.41 -12.71
C GLN A 46 -4.51 10.71 -11.42
N ILE A 47 -5.80 11.05 -11.51
CA ILE A 47 -6.66 11.26 -10.32
C ILE A 47 -6.82 9.95 -9.53
N LYS A 48 -7.08 8.81 -10.20
CA LYS A 48 -7.21 7.50 -9.54
C LYS A 48 -5.95 7.12 -8.78
N VAL A 49 -4.78 7.27 -9.42
CA VAL A 49 -3.48 6.96 -8.82
C VAL A 49 -3.23 7.85 -7.60
N ARG A 50 -3.43 9.15 -7.73
CA ARG A 50 -3.30 10.10 -6.61
C ARG A 50 -4.26 9.79 -5.46
N ASN A 51 -5.49 9.40 -5.74
CA ASN A 51 -6.46 9.02 -4.72
C ASN A 51 -6.05 7.74 -4.01
N ALA A 52 -5.57 6.73 -4.75
CA ALA A 52 -5.04 5.50 -4.17
C ALA A 52 -3.83 5.79 -3.27
N PHE A 53 -2.90 6.64 -3.69
CA PHE A 53 -1.79 7.06 -2.84
C PHE A 53 -2.28 7.82 -1.61
N SER A 54 -3.23 8.75 -1.76
CA SER A 54 -3.81 9.49 -0.63
C SER A 54 -4.43 8.56 0.42
N THR A 55 -5.19 7.55 0.00
CA THR A 55 -5.77 6.57 0.94
C THR A 55 -4.69 5.71 1.60
N LEU A 56 -3.64 5.32 0.87
CA LEU A 56 -2.49 4.61 1.45
C LEU A 56 -1.75 5.47 2.47
N PHE A 57 -1.51 6.75 2.20
CA PHE A 57 -0.87 7.65 3.17
C PHE A 57 -1.73 7.85 4.41
N LEU A 58 -3.05 8.04 4.25
CA LEU A 58 -3.97 8.19 5.38
C LEU A 58 -4.08 6.92 6.22
N THR A 59 -4.07 5.73 5.60
CA THR A 59 -4.10 4.45 6.32
C THR A 59 -2.79 4.17 7.04
N ASN A 60 -1.64 4.42 6.42
CA ASN A 60 -0.33 4.30 7.06
C ASN A 60 -0.16 5.32 8.21
N ALA A 61 -0.59 6.56 8.03
CA ALA A 61 -0.57 7.56 9.10
C ALA A 61 -1.45 7.13 10.28
N ARG A 62 -2.63 6.56 10.03
CA ARG A 62 -3.48 5.98 11.08
C ARG A 62 -2.81 4.80 11.78
N GLN A 63 -2.16 3.89 11.05
CA GLN A 63 -1.39 2.80 11.64
C GLN A 63 -0.24 3.31 12.52
N GLN A 64 0.53 4.31 12.05
CA GLN A 64 1.60 4.94 12.85
C GLN A 64 1.05 5.62 14.11
N THR A 65 -0.09 6.35 14.04
CA THR A 65 -0.71 6.92 15.24
C THR A 65 -1.20 5.85 16.22
N ASN A 66 -1.67 4.70 15.74
CA ASN A 66 -2.05 3.58 16.59
C ASN A 66 -0.82 2.91 17.22
N ILE A 67 0.28 2.76 16.46
CA ILE A 67 1.55 2.22 16.98
C ILE A 67 2.13 3.17 18.04
N PHE A 68 2.24 4.47 17.76
CA PHE A 68 2.72 5.49 18.72
C PHE A 68 1.85 5.57 19.99
N LYS A 69 0.52 5.40 19.87
CA LYS A 69 -0.37 5.35 21.04
C LYS A 69 -0.17 4.09 21.88
N ASN A 70 0.14 2.96 21.24
CA ASN A 70 0.48 1.71 21.95
C ASN A 70 1.90 1.74 22.54
N GLU A 71 2.82 2.47 21.92
CA GLU A 71 4.22 2.62 22.36
C GLU A 71 4.33 3.50 23.61
N LYS A 72 3.55 4.59 23.70
CA LYS A 72 3.44 5.42 24.92
C LYS A 72 2.91 4.68 26.16
N LEU A 73 2.31 3.49 26.00
CA LEU A 73 1.89 2.62 27.12
C LEU A 73 2.99 1.63 27.55
N LYS A 74 4.10 1.52 26.80
CA LYS A 74 5.20 0.55 27.03
C LYS A 74 6.54 1.17 27.39
N ASP A 75 6.63 2.50 27.54
CA ASP A 75 7.90 3.19 27.84
C ASP A 75 8.55 2.76 29.17
N SER A 76 7.82 2.15 30.10
CA SER A 76 8.38 1.69 31.38
C SER A 76 9.16 0.36 31.31
N ASN A 77 9.19 -0.35 30.17
CA ASN A 77 9.81 -1.68 30.09
C ASN A 77 10.99 -1.79 29.12
N TRP A 78 11.28 -0.77 28.30
CA TRP A 78 12.37 -0.84 27.31
C TRP A 78 13.77 -0.69 27.92
N GLU A 79 13.92 0.02 29.04
CA GLU A 79 15.23 0.19 29.70
C GLU A 79 15.84 -1.14 30.17
N ARG A 80 15.02 -2.18 30.39
CA ARG A 80 15.48 -3.48 30.89
C ARG A 80 16.11 -4.37 29.80
N TYR A 81 15.77 -4.14 28.52
CA TYR A 81 16.24 -4.93 27.38
C TYR A 81 17.54 -4.42 26.77
N PHE A 82 17.90 -3.14 26.97
CA PHE A 82 19.12 -2.54 26.42
C PHE A 82 20.29 -2.45 27.41
N SER A 83 20.13 -2.91 28.65
CA SER A 83 21.24 -2.93 29.61
C SER A 83 22.16 -4.12 29.35
N TYR A 84 23.40 -3.84 28.95
CA TYR A 84 24.47 -4.84 28.78
C TYR A 84 24.76 -5.62 30.07
N THR A 85 24.35 -5.11 31.24
CA THR A 85 24.52 -5.76 32.54
C THR A 85 23.61 -6.96 32.76
N ASN A 86 22.54 -7.11 31.97
CA ASN A 86 21.54 -8.18 32.12
C ASN A 86 21.71 -9.30 31.08
N ILE A 87 22.79 -9.28 30.28
CA ILE A 87 23.07 -10.30 29.27
C ILE A 87 23.98 -11.35 29.91
N ASP A 88 23.39 -12.45 30.39
CA ASP A 88 24.16 -13.60 30.88
C ASP A 88 24.81 -14.33 29.70
N VAL A 89 26.14 -14.31 29.63
CA VAL A 89 26.92 -14.99 28.58
C VAL A 89 27.22 -16.44 29.01
N PRO A 90 26.67 -17.47 28.32
CA PRO A 90 26.87 -18.87 28.68
C PRO A 90 28.35 -19.28 28.68
N ASP A 91 28.75 -20.22 29.54
CA ASP A 91 30.14 -20.70 29.68
C ASP A 91 30.71 -21.35 28.41
N ILE A 92 29.84 -21.75 27.48
CA ILE A 92 30.18 -22.37 26.19
C ILE A 92 30.75 -21.33 25.19
N TYR A 93 30.60 -20.04 25.46
CA TYR A 93 31.13 -18.99 24.59
C TYR A 93 32.67 -18.93 24.67
N SER A 94 33.32 -19.31 23.57
CA SER A 94 34.78 -19.35 23.40
C SER A 94 35.36 -18.06 22.76
N GLY A 95 34.51 -17.07 22.49
CA GLY A 95 34.93 -15.77 21.95
C GLY A 95 35.39 -14.79 23.04
N PRO A 96 35.88 -13.60 22.65
CA PRO A 96 36.33 -12.58 23.59
C PRO A 96 35.16 -12.07 24.44
N ARG A 97 35.30 -12.11 25.77
CA ARG A 97 34.34 -11.58 26.73
C ARG A 97 34.69 -10.14 27.05
N LEU A 98 33.80 -9.22 26.73
CA LEU A 98 34.00 -7.79 26.96
C LEU A 98 33.33 -7.37 28.27
N THR A 99 34.05 -6.58 29.05
CA THR A 99 33.51 -5.91 30.23
C THR A 99 33.66 -4.41 30.03
N PHE A 100 32.61 -3.64 30.28
CA PHE A 100 32.67 -2.18 30.19
C PHE A 100 32.93 -1.55 31.56
N PRO A 101 33.69 -0.45 31.64
CA PRO A 101 34.36 0.26 30.55
C PRO A 101 35.52 -0.55 29.94
N LEU A 102 35.64 -0.53 28.61
CA LEU A 102 36.56 -1.36 27.85
C LEU A 102 38.02 -1.00 28.19
N ASP A 103 38.79 -2.00 28.59
CA ASP A 103 40.22 -1.83 28.85
C ASP A 103 41.06 -1.97 27.56
N MET A 104 42.23 -1.33 27.52
CA MET A 104 43.12 -1.33 26.35
C MET A 104 43.62 -2.75 26.03
N ASP A 105 43.87 -3.55 27.06
CA ASP A 105 44.29 -4.95 26.91
C ASP A 105 43.15 -5.78 26.29
N GLN A 106 41.90 -5.55 26.71
CA GLN A 106 40.72 -6.21 26.14
C GLN A 106 40.47 -5.82 24.67
N ALA A 107 40.79 -4.58 24.30
CA ALA A 107 40.73 -4.13 22.92
C ALA A 107 41.79 -4.84 22.05
N ALA A 108 43.00 -5.05 22.58
CA ALA A 108 44.05 -5.81 21.89
C ALA A 108 43.66 -7.28 21.72
N ASP A 109 43.14 -7.91 22.78
CA ASP A 109 42.64 -9.28 22.76
C ASP A 109 41.50 -9.48 21.74
N LEU A 110 40.61 -8.49 21.61
CA LEU A 110 39.55 -8.52 20.61
C LEU A 110 40.13 -8.52 19.18
N VAL A 111 41.11 -7.65 18.91
CA VAL A 111 41.79 -7.60 17.60
C VAL A 111 42.50 -8.92 17.30
N GLU A 112 43.14 -9.54 18.29
CA GLU A 112 43.80 -10.83 18.13
C GLU A 112 42.79 -11.97 17.91
N ALA A 113 41.69 -11.99 18.65
CA ALA A 113 40.61 -12.96 18.48
C ALA A 113 39.99 -12.88 17.07
N PHE A 114 39.80 -11.66 16.54
CA PHE A 114 39.34 -11.44 15.17
C PHE A 114 40.34 -11.96 14.13
N LYS A 115 41.64 -11.69 14.30
CA LYS A 115 42.69 -12.20 13.41
C LYS A 115 42.71 -13.73 13.36
N ASN A 116 42.50 -14.37 14.50
CA ASN A 116 42.52 -15.83 14.64
C ASN A 116 41.18 -16.50 14.28
N LYS A 117 40.21 -15.76 13.71
CA LYS A 117 38.85 -16.23 13.37
C LYS A 117 38.13 -16.95 14.51
N ARG A 118 38.44 -16.59 15.77
CA ARG A 118 37.74 -17.09 16.96
C ARG A 118 36.44 -16.34 17.15
N VAL A 119 35.56 -16.39 16.15
CA VAL A 119 34.20 -15.89 16.24
C VAL A 119 33.38 -17.01 16.86
N GLY A 120 33.03 -16.87 18.14
CA GLY A 120 32.42 -17.92 18.92
C GLY A 120 31.05 -18.34 18.38
N ALA A 121 31.02 -19.47 17.68
CA ALA A 121 30.00 -20.52 17.71
C ALA A 121 30.58 -21.75 16.96
N PRO A 122 30.15 -22.99 17.25
CA PRO A 122 30.27 -24.05 16.26
C PRO A 122 29.55 -23.68 14.95
#